data_AF-A0A377YSN1-F1
#
_entry.id   AF-A0A377YSN1-F1
#
_cell.length_a   1.000
_cell.length_b   1.000
_cell.length_c   1.000
_cell.angle_alpha   90.00
_cell.angle_beta   90.00
_cell.angle_gamma   90.00
#
_symmetry.space_group_name_H-M   'P 1'
#
loop_
_entity.id
_entity.type
_entity.pdbx_description
1 polymer ?
#
loop_
_entity_poly.entity_id
_entity_poly.type
_entity_poly.pdbx_seq_one_letter_code
_entity_poly.pdbx_strand_id
1 'polypeptide(L)'
;MLHVYESGRKAYDVALHALSVLEQLDYLIVSRGQDTDTGQNKPLRIWLTEKFFTSRGIHVHEIRLWLDQYRLWAIKNGLTESLRKKYERHLVRITHLGIDIERKHSLKNRLKQIKRWVVSPDLQNLKKDAETVIEDELAKRQQNEHRLDTLLDDTAAGIKKLAAARRQKQNGFYQAWVQWTMGSSPLKAMQLEATLKREQPGMLTENPEAYYRLLLERAGALPT
;
A
#
# COMPACT_ATOMS: atom_id res chain seq x y z
N MET A 1 -41.01 6.36 -30.73
CA MET A 1 -40.06 5.24 -30.51
C MET A 1 -40.53 4.48 -29.28
N LEU A 2 -40.78 3.16 -29.39
CA LEU A 2 -41.16 2.29 -28.27
C LEU A 2 -39.93 1.45 -27.88
N HIS A 3 -39.65 1.31 -26.59
CA HIS A 3 -38.59 0.40 -26.15
C HIS A 3 -39.12 -1.03 -26.21
N VAL A 4 -38.34 -1.93 -26.82
CA VAL A 4 -38.66 -3.36 -26.92
C VAL A 4 -37.81 -4.07 -25.87
N TYR A 5 -38.45 -4.70 -24.88
CA TYR A 5 -37.74 -5.53 -23.91
C TYR A 5 -37.34 -6.88 -24.52
N GLU A 6 -36.42 -7.60 -23.87
CA GLU A 6 -36.04 -8.98 -24.27
C GLU A 6 -37.24 -9.94 -24.32
N SER A 7 -38.30 -9.65 -23.54
CA SER A 7 -39.57 -10.39 -23.57
C SER A 7 -40.45 -10.09 -24.80
N GLY A 8 -40.03 -9.20 -25.71
CA GLY A 8 -40.79 -8.73 -26.86
C GLY A 8 -41.87 -7.69 -26.53
N ARG A 9 -42.09 -7.37 -25.26
CA ARG A 9 -43.02 -6.32 -24.83
C ARG A 9 -42.54 -4.94 -25.27
N LYS A 10 -43.46 -4.11 -25.76
CA LYS A 10 -43.19 -2.72 -26.17
C LYS A 10 -43.79 -1.77 -25.14
N ALA A 11 -42.99 -0.90 -24.53
CA ALA A 11 -43.48 0.12 -23.60
C ALA A 11 -42.97 1.52 -23.95
N TYR A 12 -43.75 2.52 -23.53
CA TYR A 12 -43.40 3.94 -23.63
C TYR A 12 -42.45 4.35 -22.51
N ASP A 13 -41.30 3.69 -22.43
CA ASP A 13 -40.34 3.88 -21.34
C ASP A 13 -39.00 4.49 -21.80
N VAL A 14 -39.04 5.21 -22.92
CA VAL A 14 -37.86 5.83 -23.53
C VAL A 14 -37.16 6.76 -22.54
N ALA A 15 -37.92 7.49 -21.72
CA ALA A 15 -37.37 8.41 -20.73
C ALA A 15 -36.64 7.67 -19.59
N LEU A 16 -37.15 6.54 -19.11
CA LEU A 16 -36.46 5.76 -18.08
C LEU A 16 -35.16 5.16 -18.63
N HIS A 17 -35.21 4.60 -19.84
CA HIS A 17 -34.03 4.04 -20.47
C HIS A 17 -32.98 5.12 -20.79
N ALA A 18 -33.40 6.29 -21.27
CA ALA A 18 -32.51 7.43 -21.46
C ALA A 18 -31.86 7.85 -20.14
N LEU A 19 -32.62 7.93 -19.05
CA LEU A 19 -32.07 8.21 -17.72
C LEU A 19 -31.08 7.14 -17.26
N SER A 20 -31.39 5.87 -17.51
CA SER A 20 -30.49 4.75 -17.19
C SER A 20 -29.17 4.85 -17.95
N VAL A 21 -29.20 5.14 -19.25
CA VAL A 21 -27.99 5.31 -20.08
C VAL A 21 -27.19 6.52 -19.60
N LEU A 22 -27.85 7.64 -19.30
CA LEU A 22 -27.17 8.85 -18.81
C LEU A 22 -26.56 8.65 -17.42
N GLU A 23 -27.16 7.82 -16.57
CA GLU A 23 -26.60 7.43 -15.28
C GLU A 23 -25.40 6.47 -15.43
N GLN A 24 -25.47 5.52 -16.38
CA GLN A 24 -24.35 4.62 -16.72
C GLN A 24 -23.13 5.38 -17.28
N LEU A 25 -23.37 6.42 -18.06
CA LEU A 25 -22.31 7.33 -18.55
C LEU A 25 -21.79 8.29 -17.47
N ASP A 26 -22.28 8.16 -16.22
CA ASP A 26 -21.97 9.06 -15.10
C ASP A 26 -22.32 10.53 -15.37
N TYR A 27 -23.19 10.84 -16.34
CA TYR A 27 -23.60 12.22 -16.62
C TYR A 27 -24.62 12.73 -15.61
N LEU A 28 -25.44 11.82 -15.09
CA LEU A 28 -26.49 12.12 -14.13
C LEU A 28 -26.32 11.27 -12.88
N ILE A 29 -26.71 11.83 -11.73
CA ILE A 29 -26.98 11.07 -10.52
C ILE A 29 -28.47 11.15 -10.25
N VAL A 30 -29.14 10.01 -10.11
CA VAL A 30 -30.59 9.96 -9.93
C VAL A 30 -30.93 9.38 -8.56
N SER A 31 -31.58 10.18 -7.73
CA SER A 31 -32.18 9.70 -6.47
C SER A 31 -33.58 9.18 -6.75
N ARG A 32 -33.70 7.85 -6.76
CA ARG A 32 -35.00 7.17 -6.81
C ARG A 32 -35.60 7.04 -5.42
N GLY A 33 -36.93 6.98 -5.37
CA GLY A 33 -37.69 6.75 -4.16
C GLY A 33 -39.17 6.55 -4.47
N GLN A 34 -39.92 6.13 -3.47
CA GLN A 34 -41.36 5.95 -3.60
C GLN A 34 -42.05 7.31 -3.60
N ASP A 35 -42.80 7.57 -4.66
CA ASP A 35 -43.65 8.75 -4.77
C ASP A 35 -44.86 8.59 -3.83
N THR A 36 -45.10 9.57 -2.97
CA THR A 36 -46.17 9.52 -1.97
C THR A 36 -47.55 9.46 -2.61
N ASP A 37 -47.69 10.06 -3.80
CA ASP A 37 -49.00 10.23 -4.43
C ASP A 37 -49.38 9.01 -5.30
N THR A 38 -48.40 8.38 -5.93
CA THR A 38 -48.63 7.25 -6.85
C THR A 38 -48.18 5.90 -6.31
N GLY A 39 -47.43 5.88 -5.20
CA GLY A 39 -46.83 4.67 -4.62
C GLY A 39 -45.77 4.01 -5.51
N GLN A 40 -45.44 4.59 -6.67
CA GLN A 40 -44.48 4.06 -7.63
C GLN A 40 -43.07 4.53 -7.31
N ASN A 41 -42.07 3.70 -7.62
CA ASN A 41 -40.67 4.10 -7.51
C ASN A 41 -40.30 4.99 -8.70
N LYS A 42 -40.05 6.28 -8.45
CA LYS A 42 -39.78 7.29 -9.48
C LYS A 42 -38.43 7.97 -9.25
N PRO A 43 -37.81 8.54 -10.30
CA PRO A 43 -36.66 9.42 -10.15
C PRO A 43 -37.10 10.76 -9.54
N LEU A 44 -36.91 10.92 -8.23
CA LEU A 44 -37.41 12.08 -7.47
C LEU A 44 -36.51 13.31 -7.59
N ARG A 45 -35.19 13.10 -7.65
CA ARG A 45 -34.20 14.17 -7.90
C ARG A 45 -33.11 13.70 -8.82
N ILE A 46 -32.67 14.63 -9.66
CA ILE A 46 -31.59 14.42 -10.63
C ILE A 46 -30.54 15.51 -10.40
N TRP A 47 -29.27 15.11 -10.37
CA TRP A 47 -28.14 16.02 -10.36
C TRP A 47 -27.29 15.81 -11.60
N LEU A 48 -26.78 16.89 -12.15
CA LEU A 48 -25.80 16.86 -13.24
C LEU A 48 -24.41 16.72 -12.65
N THR A 49 -23.57 15.88 -13.24
CA THR A 49 -22.15 15.76 -12.88
C THR A 49 -21.28 16.63 -13.78
N GLU A 50 -19.98 16.75 -13.49
CA GLU A 50 -19.05 17.43 -14.41
C GLU A 50 -18.96 16.77 -15.79
N LYS A 51 -19.13 15.44 -15.86
CA LYS A 51 -18.99 14.66 -17.09
C LYS A 51 -20.06 15.08 -18.11
N PHE A 52 -21.23 15.47 -17.62
CA PHE A 52 -22.28 16.02 -18.45
C PHE A 52 -21.85 17.32 -19.17
N PHE A 53 -21.12 18.20 -18.49
CA PHE A 53 -20.65 19.47 -19.07
C PHE A 53 -19.43 19.26 -19.97
N THR A 54 -18.46 18.47 -19.51
CA THR A 54 -17.23 18.18 -20.28
C THR A 54 -17.52 17.41 -21.58
N SER A 55 -18.49 16.50 -21.59
CA SER A 55 -18.93 15.83 -22.83
C SER A 55 -19.56 16.78 -23.86
N ARG A 56 -19.96 17.99 -23.44
CA ARG A 56 -20.50 19.05 -24.31
C ARG A 56 -19.45 20.10 -24.68
N GLY A 57 -18.19 19.85 -24.37
CA GLY A 57 -17.07 20.75 -24.64
C GLY A 57 -16.90 21.87 -23.61
N ILE A 58 -17.65 21.86 -22.51
CA ILE A 58 -17.52 22.86 -21.45
C ILE A 58 -16.44 22.41 -20.46
N HIS A 59 -15.39 23.19 -20.35
CA HIS A 59 -14.32 22.88 -19.41
C HIS A 59 -14.68 23.31 -17.99
N VAL A 60 -14.10 22.61 -17.01
CA VAL A 60 -14.32 22.86 -15.57
C VAL A 60 -14.01 24.30 -15.17
N HIS A 61 -12.98 24.90 -15.77
CA HIS A 61 -12.57 26.26 -15.48
C HIS A 61 -13.64 27.27 -15.93
N GLU A 62 -14.34 27.02 -17.04
CA GLU A 62 -15.43 27.87 -17.53
C GLU A 62 -16.64 27.80 -16.60
N ILE A 63 -16.98 26.61 -16.11
CA ILE A 63 -18.05 26.43 -15.11
C ILE A 63 -17.75 27.25 -13.86
N ARG A 64 -16.49 27.24 -13.40
CA ARG A 64 -16.06 28.03 -12.25
C ARG A 64 -16.16 29.53 -12.52
N LEU A 65 -15.66 29.97 -13.68
CA LEU A 65 -15.75 31.37 -14.09
C LEU A 65 -17.20 31.85 -14.08
N TRP A 66 -18.13 31.08 -14.62
CA TRP A 66 -19.56 31.41 -14.60
C TRP A 66 -20.14 31.46 -13.19
N LEU A 67 -19.74 30.55 -12.29
CA LEU A 67 -20.17 30.57 -10.89
C LEU A 67 -19.65 31.81 -10.15
N ASP A 68 -18.41 32.20 -10.38
CA ASP A 68 -17.80 33.39 -9.78
C ASP A 68 -18.42 34.67 -10.32
N GLN A 69 -18.62 34.76 -11.64
CA GLN A 69 -19.33 35.87 -12.27
C GLN A 69 -20.75 36.01 -11.73
N TYR A 70 -21.48 34.91 -11.59
CA TYR A 70 -22.81 34.91 -11.00
C TYR A 70 -22.79 35.41 -9.55
N ARG A 71 -21.81 34.97 -8.75
CA ARG A 71 -21.63 35.43 -7.36
C ARG A 71 -21.33 36.93 -7.30
N LEU A 72 -20.41 37.42 -8.13
CA LEU A 72 -20.05 38.84 -8.21
C LEU A 72 -21.25 39.69 -8.64
N TRP A 73 -22.01 39.22 -9.64
CA TRP A 73 -23.25 39.85 -10.06
C TRP A 73 -24.28 39.90 -8.91
N ALA A 74 -24.45 38.81 -8.16
CA ALA A 74 -25.37 38.77 -7.03
C ALA A 74 -25.00 39.76 -5.92
N ILE A 75 -23.70 39.92 -5.65
CA ILE A 75 -23.18 40.90 -4.69
C ILE A 75 -23.42 42.32 -5.19
N LYS A 76 -23.08 42.60 -6.45
CA LYS A 76 -23.25 43.93 -7.07
C LYS A 76 -24.72 44.39 -7.06
N ASN A 77 -25.66 43.47 -7.17
CA ASN A 77 -27.10 43.75 -7.16
C ASN A 77 -27.75 43.63 -5.76
N GLY A 78 -26.98 43.39 -4.69
CA GLY A 78 -27.53 43.26 -3.32
C GLY A 78 -28.46 42.06 -3.13
N LEU A 79 -28.35 41.02 -3.98
CA LEU A 79 -29.25 39.86 -3.98
C LEU A 79 -28.77 38.71 -3.07
N THR A 80 -27.69 38.90 -2.31
CA THR A 80 -27.10 37.84 -1.49
C THR A 80 -28.08 37.32 -0.42
N GLU A 81 -28.72 38.22 0.32
CA GLU A 81 -29.72 37.85 1.33
C GLU A 81 -30.97 37.23 0.71
N SER A 82 -31.42 37.75 -0.44
CA SER A 82 -32.62 37.26 -1.11
C SER A 82 -32.39 35.86 -1.70
N LEU A 83 -31.22 35.60 -2.28
CA LEU A 83 -30.80 34.28 -2.77
C LEU A 83 -30.66 33.27 -1.62
N ARG A 84 -30.08 33.68 -0.49
CA ARG A 84 -30.00 32.84 0.72
C ARG A 84 -31.39 32.46 1.21
N LYS A 85 -32.29 33.43 1.39
CA LYS A 85 -33.69 33.18 1.80
C LYS A 85 -34.43 32.28 0.79
N LYS A 86 -34.19 32.45 -0.51
CA LYS A 86 -34.77 31.61 -1.57
C LYS A 86 -34.25 30.17 -1.47
N TYR A 87 -32.98 29.97 -1.18
CA TYR A 87 -32.38 28.66 -0.97
C TYR A 87 -32.91 27.97 0.28
N GLU A 88 -33.03 28.68 1.40
CA GLU A 88 -33.61 28.16 2.65
C GLU A 88 -35.07 27.72 2.44
N ARG A 89 -35.89 28.53 1.76
CA ARG A 89 -37.26 28.15 1.37
C ARG A 89 -37.29 26.93 0.46
N HIS A 90 -36.33 26.82 -0.47
CA HIS A 90 -36.21 25.64 -1.32
C HIS A 90 -35.91 24.39 -0.50
N LEU A 91 -35.00 24.45 0.49
CA LEU A 91 -34.71 23.32 1.37
C LEU A 91 -35.95 22.88 2.16
N VAL A 92 -36.70 23.81 2.73
CA VAL A 92 -37.97 23.50 3.44
C VAL A 92 -38.98 22.83 2.50
N ARG A 93 -39.07 23.26 1.24
CA ARG A 93 -39.94 22.60 0.25
C ARG A 93 -39.47 21.18 -0.07
N ILE A 94 -38.18 20.97 -0.22
CA ILE A 94 -37.58 19.65 -0.49
C ILE A 94 -37.84 18.68 0.67
N THR A 95 -37.72 19.14 1.92
CA THR A 95 -38.00 18.31 3.10
C THR A 95 -39.49 17.98 3.21
N HIS A 96 -40.36 18.96 2.95
CA HIS A 96 -41.82 18.74 2.93
C HIS A 96 -42.24 17.71 1.87
N LEU A 97 -41.63 17.76 0.69
CA LEU A 97 -41.86 16.77 -0.38
C LEU A 97 -41.22 15.40 -0.09
N GLY A 98 -40.49 15.22 1.01
CA GLY A 98 -39.83 13.95 1.35
C GLY A 98 -38.67 13.56 0.43
N ILE A 99 -38.20 14.47 -0.43
CA ILE A 99 -37.14 14.24 -1.43
C ILE A 99 -35.76 14.74 -0.96
N ASP A 100 -35.61 14.84 0.37
CA ASP A 100 -34.38 15.22 1.03
C ASP A 100 -33.32 14.10 0.94
N ILE A 101 -32.05 14.51 1.01
CA ILE A 101 -30.87 13.66 0.97
C ILE A 101 -30.24 13.46 2.36
N GLU A 102 -30.80 14.01 3.45
CA GLU A 102 -30.21 13.90 4.79
C GLU A 102 -29.95 12.45 5.23
N ARG A 103 -30.88 11.53 4.94
CA ARG A 103 -30.72 10.09 5.23
C ARG A 103 -29.83 9.34 4.24
N LYS A 104 -29.40 9.98 3.14
CA LYS A 104 -28.63 9.36 2.03
C LYS A 104 -27.15 9.74 2.11
N HIS A 105 -26.43 9.15 3.07
CA HIS A 105 -25.03 9.49 3.36
C HIS A 105 -24.08 9.34 2.17
N SER A 106 -24.19 8.25 1.40
CA SER A 106 -23.35 7.99 0.22
C SER A 106 -23.56 9.06 -0.86
N LEU A 107 -24.82 9.39 -1.16
CA LEU A 107 -25.19 10.43 -2.11
C LEU A 107 -24.69 11.81 -1.65
N LYS A 108 -24.88 12.13 -0.37
CA LYS A 108 -24.40 13.40 0.22
C LYS A 108 -22.88 13.52 0.10
N ASN A 109 -22.14 12.43 0.31
CA ASN A 109 -20.69 12.41 0.14
C ASN A 109 -20.27 12.55 -1.33
N ARG A 110 -20.92 11.85 -2.26
CA ARG A 110 -20.67 11.97 -3.71
C ARG A 110 -20.91 13.41 -4.20
N LEU A 111 -22.01 14.03 -3.80
CA LEU A 111 -22.33 15.42 -4.17
C LEU A 111 -21.34 16.41 -3.55
N LYS A 112 -20.87 16.18 -2.31
CA LYS A 112 -19.80 16.99 -1.70
C LYS A 112 -18.49 16.87 -2.48
N GLN A 113 -18.14 15.68 -2.96
CA GLN A 113 -16.95 15.46 -3.79
C GLN A 113 -17.06 16.24 -5.11
N ILE A 114 -18.18 16.14 -5.81
CA ILE A 114 -18.43 16.89 -7.06
C ILE A 114 -18.35 18.40 -6.81
N LYS A 115 -19.00 18.91 -5.74
CA LYS A 115 -18.91 20.32 -5.38
C LYS A 115 -17.46 20.76 -5.13
N ARG A 116 -16.70 20.00 -4.34
CA ARG A 116 -15.28 20.29 -4.06
C ARG A 116 -14.46 20.29 -5.34
N TRP A 117 -14.73 19.34 -6.24
CA TRP A 117 -14.02 19.22 -7.52
C TRP A 117 -14.21 20.46 -8.40
N VAL A 118 -15.43 20.99 -8.49
CA VAL A 118 -15.71 22.23 -9.24
C VAL A 118 -15.13 23.47 -8.55
N VAL A 119 -15.29 23.58 -7.23
CA VAL A 119 -15.02 24.82 -6.47
C VAL A 119 -13.56 24.97 -6.03
N SER A 120 -12.80 23.89 -5.83
CA SER A 120 -11.49 23.95 -5.17
C SER A 120 -10.40 23.19 -5.93
N PRO A 121 -9.84 23.78 -7.01
CA PRO A 121 -8.69 23.20 -7.73
C PRO A 121 -7.41 23.20 -6.86
N ASP A 122 -7.21 24.21 -6.02
CA ASP A 122 -6.04 24.32 -5.14
C ASP A 122 -5.97 23.15 -4.15
N LEU A 123 -7.13 22.67 -3.69
CA LEU A 123 -7.23 21.49 -2.83
C LEU A 123 -6.81 20.20 -3.55
N GLN A 124 -6.92 20.15 -4.87
CA GLN A 124 -6.41 19.02 -5.67
C GLN A 124 -4.90 19.08 -5.79
N ASN A 125 -4.34 20.27 -5.98
CA ASN A 125 -2.89 20.47 -5.99
C ASN A 125 -2.33 20.09 -4.61
N LEU A 126 -2.92 20.59 -3.52
CA LEU A 126 -2.55 20.22 -2.16
C LEU A 126 -2.68 18.70 -1.89
N LYS A 127 -3.69 18.02 -2.47
CA LYS A 127 -3.82 16.56 -2.34
C LYS A 127 -2.69 15.84 -3.09
N LYS A 128 -2.38 16.26 -4.31
CA LYS A 128 -1.28 15.70 -5.11
C LYS A 128 0.06 15.92 -4.43
N ASP A 129 0.29 17.12 -3.90
CA ASP A 129 1.50 17.46 -3.16
C ASP A 129 1.62 16.56 -1.92
N ALA A 130 0.54 16.37 -1.16
CA ALA A 130 0.52 15.45 -0.03
C ALA A 130 0.76 13.98 -0.44
N GLU A 131 0.21 13.53 -1.57
CA GLU A 131 0.48 12.20 -2.12
C GLU A 131 1.96 12.02 -2.46
N THR A 132 2.59 13.01 -3.12
CA THR A 132 4.02 12.96 -3.42
C THR A 132 4.89 12.91 -2.16
N VAL A 133 4.53 13.66 -1.12
CA VAL A 133 5.24 13.61 0.17
C VAL A 133 5.15 12.22 0.81
N ILE A 134 3.98 11.58 0.75
CA ILE A 134 3.78 10.22 1.28
C ILE A 134 4.60 9.20 0.47
N GLU A 135 4.59 9.30 -0.85
CA GLU A 135 5.38 8.41 -1.72
C GLU A 135 6.89 8.55 -1.45
N ASP A 136 7.38 9.77 -1.30
CA ASP A 136 8.77 10.05 -0.94
C ASP A 136 9.15 9.49 0.43
N GLU A 137 8.27 9.60 1.43
CA GLU A 137 8.49 9.02 2.75
C GLU A 137 8.49 7.49 2.73
N LEU A 138 7.59 6.87 1.96
CA LEU A 138 7.55 5.42 1.79
C LEU A 138 8.80 4.90 1.08
N ALA A 139 9.26 5.58 0.04
CA ALA A 139 10.49 5.24 -0.67
C ALA A 139 11.71 5.32 0.26
N LYS A 140 11.81 6.35 1.09
CA LYS A 140 12.87 6.47 2.11
C LYS A 140 12.83 5.33 3.13
N ARG A 141 11.63 4.93 3.59
CA ARG A 141 11.48 3.79 4.51
C ARG A 141 11.93 2.48 3.89
N GLN A 142 11.54 2.21 2.65
CA GLN A 142 11.98 1.01 1.91
C GLN A 142 13.49 0.97 1.70
N GLN A 143 14.10 2.11 1.33
CA GLN A 143 15.57 2.21 1.22
C GLN A 143 16.26 1.95 2.56
N ASN A 144 15.72 2.45 3.67
CA ASN A 144 16.27 2.21 4.99
C ASN A 144 16.13 0.75 5.43
N GLU A 145 15.01 0.08 5.12
CA GLU A 145 14.83 -1.36 5.34
C GLU A 145 15.87 -2.17 4.56
N HIS A 146 16.04 -1.89 3.26
CA HIS A 146 17.09 -2.56 2.47
C HIS A 146 18.50 -2.31 3.01
N ARG A 147 18.80 -1.10 3.50
CA ARG A 147 20.09 -0.80 4.14
C ARG A 147 20.28 -1.61 5.42
N LEU A 148 19.24 -1.76 6.25
CA LEU A 148 19.31 -2.56 7.47
C LEU A 148 19.56 -4.04 7.14
N ASP A 149 18.85 -4.60 6.16
CA ASP A 149 19.05 -5.99 5.73
C ASP A 149 20.49 -6.22 5.25
N THR A 150 21.03 -5.32 4.42
CA THR A 150 22.43 -5.45 3.97
C THR A 150 23.44 -5.40 5.12
N LEU A 151 23.23 -4.53 6.11
CA LEU A 151 24.10 -4.47 7.29
C LEU A 151 23.98 -5.72 8.17
N LEU A 152 22.78 -6.29 8.30
CA LEU A 152 22.55 -7.54 9.02
C LEU A 152 23.22 -8.73 8.31
N ASP A 153 23.15 -8.78 6.98
CA ASP A 153 23.82 -9.81 6.18
C ASP A 153 25.35 -9.69 6.29
N ASP A 154 25.89 -8.48 6.21
CA ASP A 154 27.33 -8.21 6.35
C ASP A 154 27.85 -8.58 7.75
N THR A 155 27.11 -8.23 8.80
CA THR A 155 27.46 -8.60 10.18
C THR A 155 27.36 -10.12 10.39
N ALA A 156 26.32 -10.78 9.87
CA ALA A 156 26.19 -12.23 9.92
C ALA A 156 27.33 -12.94 9.16
N ALA A 157 27.74 -12.43 8.00
CA ALA A 157 28.88 -12.93 7.25
C ALA A 157 30.20 -12.72 8.00
N GLY A 158 30.39 -11.57 8.66
CA GLY A 158 31.52 -11.28 9.53
C GLY A 158 31.62 -12.26 10.71
N ILE A 159 30.51 -12.51 11.40
CA ILE A 159 30.44 -13.50 12.49
C ILE A 159 30.78 -14.91 11.99
N LYS A 160 30.27 -15.33 10.83
CA LYS A 160 30.60 -16.62 10.22
C LYS A 160 32.09 -16.74 9.90
N LYS A 161 32.71 -15.70 9.32
CA LYS A 161 34.16 -15.67 9.04
C LYS A 161 34.99 -15.77 10.32
N LEU A 162 34.63 -15.03 11.36
CA LEU A 162 35.30 -15.10 12.66
C LEU A 162 35.16 -16.48 13.31
N ALA A 163 33.97 -17.09 13.25
CA ALA A 163 33.75 -18.44 13.74
C ALA A 163 34.56 -19.49 12.97
N ALA A 164 34.65 -19.37 11.64
CA ALA A 164 35.46 -20.24 10.79
C ALA A 164 36.97 -20.09 11.10
N ALA A 165 37.47 -18.85 11.24
CA ALA A 165 38.87 -18.58 11.60
C ALA A 165 39.22 -19.14 12.99
N ARG A 166 38.29 -19.03 13.96
CA ARG A 166 38.46 -19.62 15.30
C ARG A 166 38.53 -21.14 15.23
N ARG A 167 37.66 -21.81 14.45
CA ARG A 167 37.71 -23.27 14.23
C ARG A 167 38.99 -23.73 13.52
N GLN A 168 39.48 -22.97 12.55
CA GLN A 168 40.75 -23.26 11.88
C GLN A 168 41.94 -23.19 12.84
N LYS A 169 42.01 -22.17 13.70
CA LYS A 169 43.02 -22.10 14.77
C LYS A 169 42.92 -23.29 15.72
N GLN A 170 41.69 -23.69 16.07
CA GLN A 170 41.46 -24.78 17.01
C GLN A 170 41.92 -26.16 16.49
N ASN A 171 41.87 -26.35 15.17
CA ASN A 171 42.24 -27.61 14.52
C ASN A 171 43.67 -27.64 13.95
N GLY A 172 44.49 -26.62 14.22
CA GLY A 172 45.85 -26.52 13.65
C GLY A 172 46.76 -27.70 14.03
N PHE A 173 46.79 -28.08 15.31
CA PHE A 173 47.59 -29.22 15.79
C PHE A 173 47.05 -30.56 15.29
N TYR A 174 45.73 -30.70 15.15
CA TYR A 174 45.13 -31.90 14.56
C TYR A 174 45.52 -32.05 13.09
N GLN A 175 45.43 -30.97 12.31
CA GLN A 175 45.82 -30.99 10.90
C GLN A 175 47.31 -31.28 10.72
N ALA A 176 48.17 -30.70 11.57
CA ALA A 176 49.61 -31.00 11.57
C ALA A 176 49.90 -32.47 11.92
N TRP A 177 49.17 -33.06 12.88
CA TRP A 177 49.26 -34.49 13.18
C TRP A 177 48.88 -35.36 11.98
N VAL A 178 47.75 -35.06 11.33
CA VAL A 178 47.30 -35.80 10.12
C VAL A 178 48.31 -35.68 8.97
N GLN A 179 48.89 -34.50 8.74
CA GLN A 179 49.94 -34.32 7.73
C GLN A 179 51.19 -35.15 8.06
N TRP A 180 51.59 -35.18 9.34
CA TRP A 180 52.73 -35.98 9.77
C TRP A 180 52.48 -37.48 9.67
N THR A 181 51.28 -37.97 10.00
CA THR A 181 50.94 -39.40 9.86
C THR A 181 50.91 -39.85 8.40
N MET A 182 50.50 -38.98 7.48
CA MET A 182 50.55 -39.26 6.02
C MET A 182 51.98 -39.37 5.48
N GLY A 183 52.96 -38.70 6.09
CA GLY A 183 54.37 -38.74 5.71
C GLY A 183 55.23 -39.74 6.50
N SER A 184 54.69 -40.37 7.53
CA SER A 184 55.40 -41.30 8.43
C SER A 184 54.80 -42.71 8.41
N SER A 185 55.44 -43.66 9.09
CA SER A 185 54.94 -45.04 9.15
C SER A 185 53.67 -45.13 10.00
N PRO A 186 52.54 -45.67 9.48
CA PRO A 186 51.27 -45.77 10.21
C PRO A 186 51.38 -46.53 11.55
N LEU A 187 52.28 -47.52 11.61
CA LEU A 187 52.55 -48.31 12.82
C LEU A 187 53.15 -47.44 13.94
N LYS A 188 53.99 -46.46 13.58
CA LYS A 188 54.62 -45.54 14.54
C LYS A 188 53.59 -44.57 15.12
N ALA A 189 52.67 -44.08 14.28
CA ALA A 189 51.56 -43.25 14.72
C ALA A 189 50.63 -43.99 15.69
N MET A 190 50.25 -45.24 15.37
CA MET A 190 49.41 -46.06 16.26
C MET A 190 50.09 -46.36 17.61
N GLN A 191 51.40 -46.59 17.63
CA GLN A 191 52.15 -46.78 18.88
C GLN A 191 52.14 -45.52 19.75
N LEU A 192 52.34 -44.34 19.16
CA LEU A 192 52.29 -43.06 19.87
C LEU A 192 50.89 -42.74 20.42
N GLU A 193 49.84 -43.03 19.66
CA GLU A 193 48.46 -42.87 20.14
C GLU A 193 48.12 -43.86 21.26
N ALA A 194 48.55 -45.13 21.13
CA ALA A 194 48.31 -46.17 22.13
C ALA A 194 49.04 -45.89 23.44
N THR A 195 50.26 -45.36 23.39
CA THR A 195 51.02 -44.96 24.58
C THR A 195 50.39 -43.76 25.27
N LEU A 196 50.05 -42.70 24.52
CA LEU A 196 49.43 -41.50 25.09
C LEU A 196 48.05 -41.80 25.71
N LYS A 197 47.23 -42.66 25.08
CA LYS A 197 45.93 -43.09 25.62
C LYS A 197 46.05 -43.93 26.90
N ARG A 198 47.13 -44.68 27.07
CA ARG A 198 47.40 -45.45 28.30
C ARG A 198 47.83 -44.55 29.45
N GLU A 199 48.62 -43.53 29.17
CA GLU A 199 49.12 -42.62 30.19
C GLU A 199 48.07 -41.61 30.67
N GLN A 200 47.22 -41.13 29.77
CA GLN A 200 46.19 -40.12 30.08
C GLN A 200 44.85 -40.43 29.41
N PRO A 201 44.10 -41.41 29.95
CA PRO A 201 42.77 -41.72 29.45
C PRO A 201 41.82 -40.54 29.71
N GLY A 202 41.26 -39.96 28.66
CA GLY A 202 40.28 -38.85 28.73
C GLY A 202 40.77 -37.51 28.18
N MET A 203 42.08 -37.32 27.98
CA MET A 203 42.64 -36.05 27.48
C MET A 203 42.10 -35.66 26.09
N LEU A 204 41.79 -36.65 25.24
CA LEU A 204 41.19 -36.43 23.93
C LEU A 204 39.79 -35.77 24.02
N THR A 205 39.02 -36.08 25.07
CA THR A 205 37.65 -35.58 25.26
C THR A 205 37.63 -34.24 25.99
N GLU A 206 38.54 -34.05 26.95
CA GLU A 206 38.63 -32.81 27.75
C GLU A 206 39.36 -31.69 27.02
N ASN A 207 40.49 -31.97 26.37
CA ASN A 207 41.34 -30.97 25.71
C ASN A 207 42.02 -31.55 24.45
N PRO A 208 41.30 -31.63 23.32
CA PRO A 208 41.82 -32.26 22.10
C PRO A 208 43.06 -31.55 21.53
N GLU A 209 43.20 -30.23 21.69
CA GLU A 209 44.39 -29.49 21.22
C GLU A 209 45.67 -29.89 21.97
N ALA A 210 45.60 -30.02 23.28
CA ALA A 210 46.74 -30.42 24.11
C ALA A 210 47.16 -31.86 23.79
N TYR A 211 46.18 -32.73 23.51
CA TYR A 211 46.41 -34.10 23.06
C TYR A 211 47.20 -34.16 21.75
N TYR A 212 46.76 -33.47 20.69
CA TYR A 212 47.45 -33.48 19.40
C TYR A 212 48.80 -32.75 19.43
N ARG A 213 48.93 -31.70 20.25
CA ARG A 213 50.22 -31.03 20.48
C ARG A 213 51.25 -31.98 21.12
N LEU A 214 50.86 -32.73 22.15
CA LEU A 214 51.73 -33.72 22.80
C LEU A 214 52.13 -34.87 21.86
N LEU A 215 51.21 -35.30 21.00
CA LEU A 215 51.53 -36.29 19.95
C LEU A 215 52.60 -35.77 18.98
N LEU A 216 52.45 -34.52 18.53
CA LEU A 216 53.45 -33.86 17.66
C LEU A 216 54.79 -33.64 18.37
N GLU A 217 54.78 -33.31 19.67
CA GLU A 217 55.99 -33.21 20.50
C GLU A 217 56.73 -34.55 20.59
N ARG A 218 56.03 -35.65 20.87
CA ARG A 218 56.62 -37.01 20.91
C ARG A 218 57.09 -37.50 19.55
N ALA A 219 56.45 -37.03 18.49
CA ALA A 219 56.86 -37.30 17.11
C ALA A 219 58.06 -36.46 16.66
N GLY A 220 58.48 -35.45 17.43
CA GLY A 220 59.55 -34.51 17.06
C GLY A 220 59.15 -33.57 15.90
N ALA A 221 57.85 -33.37 15.69
CA ALA A 221 57.29 -32.66 14.54
C ALA A 221 56.41 -31.47 14.96
N LEU A 222 56.83 -30.75 16.00
CA LEU A 222 56.17 -29.52 16.41
C LEU A 222 56.18 -28.49 15.27
N PRO A 223 55.02 -27.96 14.85
CA PRO A 223 54.99 -26.83 13.93
C PRO A 223 55.54 -25.59 14.68
N THR A 224 56.64 -25.02 14.18
CA THR A 224 57.14 -23.69 14.59
C THR A 224 56.19 -22.59 14.17
#